data_AF-A0A7W9YZ19-F1
#
_entry.id   AF-A0A7W9YZ19-F1
#
_cell.length_a   1.000
_cell.length_b   1.000
_cell.length_c   1.000
_cell.angle_alpha   90.00
_cell.angle_beta   90.00
_cell.angle_gamma   90.00
#
_symmetry.space_group_name_H-M   'P 1'
#
loop_
_entity.id
_entity.type
_entity.pdbx_description
1 polymer ?
#
loop_
_entity_poly.entity_id
_entity_poly.type
_entity_poly.pdbx_seq_one_letter_code
_entity_poly.pdbx_strand_id
1 'polypeptide(L)'
;MDHADQPEAFDPLAVDLALFGCWEAAPAYRDALPDGDVLAGDVRALVLETKSAEGAQVSAADELRRLLNEMTVEMRGQFDAFRKMRIAAEGLLAGGDETAGKLARADIKAATDAMSLIVRTLEKVDSLQRQLARDREDEAERAAEASGYGQAKERFIQMIKDRADEDAFRLYEAWKRDGPPAWVSERLGDQARQPADDQAAKREASGQNGEGVVRHGPGLREDYCGPGNGEAHG
;
A
#
# COMPACT_ATOMS: atom_id res chain seq x y z
N MET A 1 -13.77 48.59 0.81
CA MET A 1 -14.12 47.86 -0.42
C MET A 1 -12.91 47.00 -0.74
N ASP A 2 -12.88 45.79 -0.16
CA ASP A 2 -11.84 44.80 -0.40
C ASP A 2 -12.14 44.09 -1.73
N HIS A 3 -11.30 44.32 -2.73
CA HIS A 3 -11.26 43.56 -3.98
C HIS A 3 -9.95 42.77 -4.02
N ALA A 4 -9.75 41.87 -3.06
CA ALA A 4 -8.59 41.00 -2.99
C ALA A 4 -9.01 39.56 -2.70
N ASP A 5 -9.86 39.01 -3.56
CA ASP A 5 -10.04 37.57 -3.68
C ASP A 5 -10.67 37.25 -5.05
N GLN A 6 -9.99 37.68 -6.14
CA GLN A 6 -10.29 37.07 -7.43
C GLN A 6 -9.62 35.68 -7.41
N PRO A 7 -10.36 34.59 -7.64
CA PRO A 7 -9.74 33.29 -7.79
C PRO A 7 -8.72 33.40 -8.92
N GLU A 8 -7.47 33.01 -8.65
CA GLU A 8 -6.43 32.79 -9.65
C GLU A 8 -7.09 32.22 -10.91
N ALA A 9 -7.13 33.01 -11.98
CA ALA A 9 -7.82 32.61 -13.20
C ALA A 9 -7.16 31.31 -13.66
N PHE A 10 -7.95 30.23 -13.72
CA PHE A 10 -7.48 28.93 -14.20
C PHE A 10 -6.73 29.13 -15.50
N ASP A 11 -5.43 28.80 -15.53
CA ASP A 11 -4.65 28.80 -16.75
C ASP A 11 -4.57 27.37 -17.31
N PRO A 12 -5.34 27.06 -18.37
CA PRO A 12 -5.31 25.76 -19.01
C PRO A 12 -3.91 25.35 -19.50
N LEU A 13 -3.00 26.28 -19.76
CA LEU A 13 -1.66 25.95 -20.26
C LEU A 13 -0.74 25.37 -19.17
N ALA A 14 -1.05 25.61 -17.90
CA ALA A 14 -0.29 25.13 -16.74
C ALA A 14 -0.72 23.73 -16.28
N VAL A 15 -1.77 23.16 -16.87
CA VAL A 15 -2.30 21.84 -16.49
C VAL A 15 -1.30 20.74 -16.90
N ASP A 16 -0.89 19.93 -15.91
CA ASP A 16 -0.12 18.72 -16.15
C ASP A 16 -1.03 17.53 -16.42
N LEU A 17 -1.12 17.13 -17.69
CA LEU A 17 -1.91 15.98 -18.12
C LEU A 17 -1.32 14.63 -17.66
N ALA A 18 -0.06 14.58 -17.22
CA ALA A 18 0.56 13.35 -16.74
C ALA A 18 -0.09 12.86 -15.43
N LEU A 19 -0.77 13.74 -14.70
CA LEU A 19 -1.56 13.40 -13.52
C LEU A 19 -2.77 12.50 -13.85
N PHE A 20 -3.25 12.53 -15.10
CA PHE A 20 -4.33 11.67 -15.58
C PHE A 20 -3.73 10.46 -16.33
N GLY A 21 -3.47 9.40 -15.55
CA GLY A 21 -2.85 8.16 -16.01
C GLY A 21 -3.85 7.04 -16.30
N CYS A 22 -3.39 6.02 -17.02
CA CYS A 22 -4.17 4.80 -17.20
C CYS A 22 -4.10 3.93 -15.95
N TRP A 23 -5.21 3.29 -15.61
CA TRP A 23 -5.32 2.39 -14.48
C TRP A 23 -5.09 0.93 -14.90
N GLU A 24 -4.12 0.26 -14.26
CA GLU A 24 -3.78 -1.13 -14.53
C GLU A 24 -4.78 -2.12 -13.90
N ALA A 25 -4.86 -3.33 -14.47
CA ALA A 25 -5.77 -4.37 -13.99
C ALA A 25 -5.29 -5.00 -12.67
N ALA A 26 -3.97 -5.13 -12.50
CA ALA A 26 -3.35 -5.71 -11.31
C ALA A 26 -2.22 -4.81 -10.81
N PRO A 27 -1.97 -4.73 -9.49
CA PRO A 27 -0.80 -4.05 -8.97
C PRO A 27 0.48 -4.67 -9.52
N ALA A 28 1.42 -3.83 -9.96
CA ALA A 28 2.74 -4.24 -10.49
C ALA A 28 3.62 -5.04 -9.50
N TYR A 29 3.20 -5.18 -8.23
CA TYR A 29 3.90 -6.01 -7.23
C TYR A 29 3.86 -7.51 -7.57
N ARG A 30 2.98 -7.95 -8.49
CA ARG A 30 2.81 -9.38 -8.82
C ARG A 30 3.99 -10.00 -9.57
N ASP A 31 4.78 -9.20 -10.28
CA ASP A 31 5.88 -9.69 -11.13
C ASP A 31 7.22 -9.83 -10.40
N ALA A 32 7.29 -9.47 -9.11
CA ALA A 32 8.50 -9.60 -8.31
C ALA A 32 8.52 -10.94 -7.53
N LEU A 33 8.34 -12.07 -8.20
CA LEU A 33 8.79 -13.35 -7.65
C LEU A 33 10.29 -13.47 -7.96
N PRO A 34 11.17 -13.57 -6.95
CA PRO A 34 12.60 -13.65 -7.20
C PRO A 34 12.93 -14.85 -8.08
N ASP A 35 13.62 -14.61 -9.20
CA ASP A 35 14.15 -15.66 -10.06
C ASP A 35 15.09 -16.55 -9.23
N GLY A 36 14.70 -17.81 -9.03
CA GLY A 36 15.50 -18.80 -8.30
C GLY A 36 14.73 -19.70 -7.33
N ASP A 37 13.43 -19.44 -7.08
CA ASP A 37 12.63 -20.35 -6.24
C ASP A 37 12.30 -21.63 -7.02
N VAL A 38 12.72 -22.77 -6.46
CA VAL A 38 12.54 -24.12 -7.03
C VAL A 38 11.05 -24.44 -7.21
N LEU A 39 10.19 -23.83 -6.39
CA LEU A 39 8.73 -24.00 -6.45
C LEU A 39 8.04 -23.02 -7.41
N ALA A 40 8.76 -22.06 -8.01
CA ALA A 40 8.15 -21.05 -8.88
C ALA A 40 7.48 -21.68 -10.11
N GLY A 41 8.01 -22.79 -10.63
CA GLY A 41 7.39 -23.55 -11.71
C GLY A 41 6.03 -24.14 -11.32
N ASP A 42 5.98 -24.81 -10.16
CA ASP A 42 4.78 -25.47 -9.65
C ASP A 42 3.73 -24.46 -9.19
N VAL A 43 4.13 -23.37 -8.54
CA VAL A 43 3.24 -22.27 -8.17
C VAL A 43 2.66 -21.60 -9.41
N ARG A 44 3.45 -21.37 -10.46
CA ARG A 44 2.94 -20.84 -11.74
C ARG A 44 1.96 -21.81 -12.40
N ALA A 45 2.26 -23.10 -12.42
CA ALA A 45 1.38 -24.12 -12.97
C ALA A 45 0.05 -24.18 -12.22
N LEU A 46 0.08 -24.18 -10.89
CA LEU A 46 -1.12 -24.19 -10.04
C LEU A 46 -1.98 -22.93 -10.22
N VAL A 47 -1.34 -21.75 -10.32
CA VAL A 47 -2.00 -20.46 -10.58
C VAL A 47 -2.63 -20.42 -11.97
N LEU A 48 -1.99 -21.04 -12.97
CA LEU A 48 -2.55 -21.15 -14.32
C LEU A 48 -3.73 -22.14 -14.37
N GLU A 49 -3.65 -23.25 -13.64
CA GLU A 49 -4.73 -24.25 -13.56
C GLU A 49 -5.98 -23.69 -12.86
N THR A 50 -5.81 -22.94 -11.77
CA THR A 50 -6.92 -22.23 -11.09
C THR A 50 -7.53 -21.15 -11.97
N LYS A 51 -6.72 -20.37 -12.69
CA LYS A 51 -7.20 -19.36 -13.65
C LYS A 51 -7.88 -19.96 -14.88
N SER A 52 -7.58 -21.19 -15.25
CA SER A 52 -8.26 -21.88 -16.36
C SER A 52 -9.62 -22.47 -15.93
N ALA A 53 -9.84 -22.67 -14.62
CA ALA A 53 -11.10 -23.13 -14.06
C ALA A 53 -12.11 -21.98 -13.84
N GLU A 54 -11.64 -20.78 -13.48
CA GLU A 54 -12.39 -19.53 -13.57
C GLU A 54 -12.31 -19.00 -15.01
N GLY A 55 -13.15 -19.52 -15.90
CA GLY A 55 -13.19 -19.12 -17.31
C GLY A 55 -13.08 -17.59 -17.46
N ALA A 56 -12.08 -17.16 -18.24
CA ALA A 56 -11.71 -15.77 -18.50
C ALA A 56 -12.80 -14.98 -19.24
N GLN A 57 -13.95 -14.80 -18.61
CA GLN A 57 -14.88 -13.75 -18.97
C GLN A 57 -14.28 -12.45 -18.45
N VAL A 58 -13.96 -11.55 -19.38
CA VAL A 58 -13.60 -10.18 -19.02
C VAL A 58 -14.75 -9.64 -18.19
N SER A 59 -14.48 -9.27 -16.93
CA SER A 59 -15.53 -8.74 -16.07
C SER A 59 -16.08 -7.44 -16.69
N ALA A 60 -17.36 -7.14 -16.52
CA ALA A 60 -17.93 -5.88 -16.99
C ALA A 60 -17.16 -4.65 -16.41
N ALA A 61 -16.61 -4.80 -15.20
CA ALA A 61 -15.74 -3.80 -14.57
C ALA A 61 -14.40 -3.61 -15.32
N ASP A 62 -13.81 -4.69 -15.85
CA ASP A 62 -12.60 -4.62 -16.66
C ASP A 62 -12.83 -3.99 -18.04
N GLU A 63 -13.98 -4.26 -18.67
CA GLU A 63 -14.36 -3.60 -19.91
C GLU A 63 -14.56 -2.09 -19.71
N LEU A 64 -15.28 -1.71 -18.66
CA LEU A 64 -15.49 -0.31 -18.30
C LEU A 64 -14.16 0.40 -17.99
N ARG A 65 -13.23 -0.27 -17.28
CA ARG A 65 -11.90 0.29 -17.01
C ARG A 65 -11.13 0.55 -18.31
N ARG A 66 -11.14 -0.38 -19.26
CA ARG A 66 -10.48 -0.21 -20.57
C ARG A 66 -11.07 0.98 -21.33
N LEU A 67 -12.40 1.07 -21.38
CA LEU A 67 -13.10 2.19 -22.01
C LEU A 67 -12.71 3.54 -21.37
N LEU A 68 -12.66 3.61 -20.05
CA LEU A 68 -12.26 4.83 -19.33
C LEU A 68 -10.79 5.19 -19.59
N ASN A 69 -9.91 4.20 -19.76
CA ASN A 69 -8.51 4.42 -20.15
C ASN A 69 -8.40 4.96 -21.58
N GLU A 70 -9.13 4.37 -22.53
CA GLU A 70 -9.18 4.86 -23.92
C GLU A 70 -9.69 6.30 -23.99
N MET A 71 -10.76 6.59 -23.25
CA MET A 71 -11.30 7.95 -23.15
C MET A 71 -10.29 8.92 -22.53
N THR A 72 -9.52 8.51 -21.53
CA THR A 72 -8.46 9.33 -20.93
C THR A 72 -7.38 9.68 -21.95
N VAL A 73 -6.92 8.70 -22.74
CA VAL A 73 -5.92 8.91 -23.80
C VAL A 73 -6.45 9.85 -24.87
N GLU A 74 -7.67 9.61 -25.33
CA GLU A 74 -8.31 10.43 -26.37
C GLU A 74 -8.52 11.88 -25.90
N MET A 75 -9.05 12.09 -24.69
CA MET A 75 -9.25 13.42 -24.12
C MET A 75 -7.93 14.19 -23.93
N ARG A 76 -6.83 13.50 -23.58
CA ARG A 76 -5.49 14.11 -23.54
C ARG A 76 -5.03 14.56 -24.94
N GLY A 77 -5.27 13.74 -25.96
CA GLY A 77 -5.00 14.10 -27.35
C GLY A 77 -5.80 15.33 -27.81
N GLN A 78 -7.09 15.39 -27.44
CA GLN A 78 -7.94 16.54 -27.74
C GLN A 78 -7.50 17.80 -27.00
N PHE A 79 -7.08 17.68 -25.73
CA PHE A 79 -6.53 18.80 -24.97
C PHE A 79 -5.29 19.39 -25.63
N ASP A 80 -4.36 18.54 -26.09
CA ASP A 80 -3.17 18.99 -26.82
C ASP A 80 -3.52 19.67 -28.14
N ALA A 81 -4.57 19.23 -28.83
CA ALA A 81 -5.07 19.89 -30.04
C ALA A 81 -5.61 21.29 -29.75
N PHE A 82 -6.46 21.45 -28.71
CA PHE A 82 -6.96 22.76 -28.31
C PHE A 82 -5.86 23.68 -27.78
N ARG A 83 -4.87 23.13 -27.07
CA ARG A 83 -3.67 23.87 -26.63
C ARG A 83 -2.92 24.46 -27.83
N LYS A 84 -2.70 23.67 -28.88
CA LYS A 84 -2.06 24.13 -30.12
C LYS A 84 -2.91 25.18 -30.84
N MET A 85 -4.23 25.00 -30.89
CA MET A 85 -5.16 25.97 -31.48
C MET A 85 -5.09 27.32 -30.75
N ARG A 86 -5.07 27.32 -29.41
CA ARG A 86 -4.92 28.53 -28.60
C ARG A 86 -3.61 29.26 -28.91
N ILE A 87 -2.48 28.54 -28.92
CA ILE A 87 -1.16 29.13 -29.23
C ILE A 87 -1.13 29.73 -30.65
N ALA A 88 -1.72 29.05 -31.63
CA ALA A 88 -1.80 29.55 -33.00
C ALA A 88 -2.64 30.83 -33.11
N ALA A 89 -3.79 30.87 -32.43
CA ALA A 89 -4.66 32.04 -32.38
C ALA A 89 -4.00 33.23 -31.65
N GLU A 90 -3.27 32.98 -30.56
CA GLU A 90 -2.45 34.00 -29.89
C GLU A 90 -1.41 34.59 -30.84
N GLY A 91 -0.79 33.77 -31.70
CA GLY A 91 0.13 34.23 -32.75
C GLY A 91 -0.52 35.14 -33.80
N LEU A 92 -1.77 34.86 -34.18
CA LEU A 92 -2.52 35.70 -35.14
C LEU A 92 -2.83 37.09 -34.58
N LEU A 93 -3.01 37.23 -33.26
CA LEU A 93 -3.23 38.53 -32.62
C LEU A 93 -2.03 39.48 -32.73
N ALA A 94 -0.82 38.95 -32.85
CA ALA A 94 0.40 39.75 -33.03
C ALA A 94 0.52 40.35 -34.45
N GLY A 95 -0.27 39.86 -35.42
CA GLY A 95 -0.21 40.24 -36.84
C GLY A 95 -0.91 41.55 -37.22
N GLY A 96 -1.67 42.18 -36.31
CA GLY A 96 -2.23 43.53 -36.50
C GLY A 96 -3.46 43.67 -37.40
N ASP A 97 -3.98 42.58 -38.00
CA ASP A 97 -5.26 42.59 -38.73
C ASP A 97 -6.45 42.54 -37.75
N GLU A 98 -7.33 43.54 -37.82
CA GLU A 98 -8.49 43.66 -36.94
C GLU A 98 -9.54 42.56 -37.16
N THR A 99 -9.71 42.08 -38.39
CA THR A 99 -10.67 41.02 -38.72
C THR A 99 -10.17 39.66 -38.27
N ALA A 100 -8.91 39.32 -38.59
CA ALA A 100 -8.24 38.14 -38.04
C ALA A 100 -8.16 38.19 -36.50
N GLY A 101 -7.97 39.38 -35.92
CA GLY A 101 -7.88 39.55 -34.48
C GLY A 101 -9.20 39.28 -33.74
N LYS A 102 -10.35 39.59 -34.35
CA LYS A 102 -11.67 39.22 -33.78
C LYS A 102 -11.89 37.71 -33.80
N LEU A 103 -11.55 37.05 -34.90
CA LEU A 103 -11.64 35.60 -35.03
C LEU A 103 -10.71 34.90 -34.03
N ALA A 104 -9.45 35.34 -33.94
CA ALA A 104 -8.47 34.78 -33.01
C ALA A 104 -8.91 34.87 -31.54
N ARG A 105 -9.54 35.97 -31.11
CA ARG A 105 -10.08 36.09 -29.73
C ARG A 105 -11.22 35.11 -29.47
N ALA A 106 -12.08 34.88 -30.47
CA ALA A 106 -13.16 33.90 -30.36
C ALA A 106 -12.60 32.48 -30.25
N ASP A 107 -11.59 32.15 -31.05
CA ASP A 107 -10.90 30.85 -31.02
C ASP A 107 -10.18 30.60 -29.68
N ILE A 108 -9.47 31.60 -29.15
CA ILE A 108 -8.83 31.51 -27.83
C ILE A 108 -9.86 31.21 -26.74
N LYS A 109 -11.01 31.88 -26.78
CA LYS A 109 -12.09 31.66 -25.82
C LYS A 109 -12.67 30.25 -25.96
N ALA A 110 -13.00 29.83 -27.18
CA ALA A 110 -13.55 28.50 -27.44
C ALA A 110 -12.58 27.40 -27.01
N ALA A 111 -11.29 27.54 -27.33
CA ALA A 111 -10.26 26.60 -26.92
C ALA A 111 -10.11 26.55 -25.39
N THR A 112 -10.12 27.70 -24.71
CA THR A 112 -10.03 27.77 -23.25
C THR A 112 -11.23 27.11 -22.56
N ASP A 113 -12.43 27.36 -23.06
CA ASP A 113 -13.67 26.78 -22.53
C ASP A 113 -13.67 25.24 -22.75
N ALA A 114 -13.22 24.77 -23.92
CA ALA A 114 -13.07 23.35 -24.23
C ALA A 114 -12.01 22.65 -23.35
N MET A 115 -10.84 23.25 -23.19
CA MET A 115 -9.78 22.73 -22.32
C MET A 115 -10.27 22.59 -20.87
N SER A 116 -11.00 23.58 -20.36
CA SER A 116 -11.58 23.55 -19.01
C SER A 116 -12.60 22.43 -18.83
N LEU A 117 -13.42 22.18 -19.86
CA LEU A 117 -14.38 21.06 -19.86
C LEU A 117 -13.67 19.70 -19.88
N ILE A 118 -12.60 19.57 -20.67
CA ILE A 118 -11.80 18.34 -20.75
C ILE A 118 -11.17 18.02 -19.40
N VAL A 119 -10.55 18.99 -18.72
CA VAL A 119 -9.95 18.77 -17.38
C VAL A 119 -11.01 18.27 -16.39
N ARG A 120 -12.17 18.94 -16.32
CA ARG A 120 -13.26 18.50 -15.44
C ARG A 120 -13.73 17.08 -15.75
N THR A 121 -13.71 16.70 -17.03
CA THR A 121 -14.09 15.36 -17.47
C THR A 121 -13.04 14.34 -17.06
N LEU A 122 -11.76 14.64 -17.24
CA LEU A 122 -10.64 13.80 -16.80
C LEU A 122 -10.63 13.60 -15.28
N GLU A 123 -10.91 14.65 -14.50
CA GLU A 123 -11.09 14.53 -13.04
C GLU A 123 -12.22 13.56 -12.67
N LYS A 124 -13.34 13.62 -13.40
CA LYS A 124 -14.46 12.72 -13.15
C LYS A 124 -14.13 11.27 -13.53
N VAL A 125 -13.41 11.08 -14.63
CA VAL A 125 -12.91 9.76 -15.06
C VAL A 125 -11.96 9.18 -14.02
N ASP A 126 -10.98 9.96 -13.55
CA ASP A 126 -10.05 9.52 -12.51
C ASP A 126 -10.79 9.12 -11.23
N SER A 127 -11.78 9.91 -10.80
CA SER A 127 -12.64 9.56 -9.67
C SER A 127 -13.38 8.23 -9.87
N LEU A 128 -13.90 7.97 -11.07
CA LEU A 128 -14.60 6.71 -11.39
C LEU A 128 -13.62 5.53 -11.42
N GLN A 129 -12.41 5.72 -11.95
CA GLN A 129 -11.40 4.68 -11.99
C GLN A 129 -10.88 4.32 -10.59
N ARG A 130 -10.71 5.32 -9.70
CA ARG A 130 -10.43 5.11 -8.27
C ARG A 130 -11.52 4.29 -7.59
N GLN A 131 -12.78 4.58 -7.90
CA GLN A 131 -13.91 3.84 -7.35
C GLN A 131 -13.91 2.40 -7.85
N LEU A 132 -13.78 2.16 -9.16
CA LEU A 132 -13.67 0.82 -9.73
C LEU A 132 -12.49 0.03 -9.18
N ALA A 133 -11.38 0.68 -8.83
CA ALA A 133 -10.26 0.01 -8.18
C ALA A 133 -10.63 -0.51 -6.79
N ARG A 134 -11.30 0.31 -5.97
CA ARG A 134 -11.80 -0.09 -4.65
C ARG A 134 -12.85 -1.18 -4.74
N ASP A 135 -13.82 -1.03 -5.65
CA ASP A 135 -14.90 -2.00 -5.82
C ASP A 135 -14.35 -3.41 -6.16
N ARG A 136 -13.25 -3.49 -6.92
CA ARG A 136 -12.55 -4.75 -7.21
C ARG A 136 -11.81 -5.31 -6.01
N GLU A 137 -11.20 -4.47 -5.18
CA GLU A 137 -10.55 -4.89 -3.94
C GLU A 137 -11.59 -5.46 -2.96
N ASP A 138 -12.72 -4.77 -2.78
CA ASP A 138 -13.84 -5.20 -1.95
C ASP A 138 -14.47 -6.49 -2.48
N GLU A 139 -14.56 -6.66 -3.81
CA GLU A 139 -15.04 -7.91 -4.42
C GLU A 139 -14.07 -9.06 -4.22
N ALA A 140 -12.76 -8.82 -4.35
CA ALA A 140 -11.74 -9.83 -4.07
C ALA A 140 -11.74 -10.25 -2.60
N GLU A 141 -11.93 -9.31 -1.66
CA GLU A 141 -12.07 -9.61 -0.24
C GLU A 141 -13.31 -10.46 0.03
N ARG A 142 -14.48 -10.05 -0.48
CA ARG A 142 -15.72 -10.83 -0.37
C ARG A 142 -15.60 -12.22 -0.99
N ALA A 143 -14.93 -12.34 -2.13
CA ALA A 143 -14.70 -13.64 -2.78
C ALA A 143 -13.77 -14.53 -1.94
N ALA A 144 -12.71 -13.96 -1.34
CA ALA A 144 -11.82 -14.68 -0.44
C ALA A 144 -12.55 -15.16 0.82
N GLU A 145 -13.41 -14.33 1.41
CA GLU A 145 -14.28 -14.72 2.52
C GLU A 145 -15.26 -15.83 2.13
N ALA A 146 -15.95 -15.66 0.99
CA ALA A 146 -16.94 -16.60 0.48
C ALA A 146 -16.33 -17.96 0.09
N SER A 147 -15.09 -17.96 -0.41
CA SER A 147 -14.36 -19.19 -0.77
C SER A 147 -13.98 -20.04 0.45
N GLY A 148 -14.19 -19.54 1.67
CA GLY A 148 -13.80 -20.23 2.90
C GLY A 148 -12.29 -20.26 3.12
N TYR A 149 -11.52 -19.47 2.36
CA TYR A 149 -10.06 -19.39 2.48
C TYR A 149 -9.63 -19.06 3.92
N GLY A 150 -10.34 -18.15 4.59
CA GLY A 150 -10.11 -17.84 6.00
C GLY A 150 -10.23 -19.06 6.91
N GLN A 151 -11.31 -19.83 6.77
CA GLN A 151 -11.53 -21.06 7.56
C GLN A 151 -10.50 -22.15 7.22
N ALA A 152 -10.13 -22.28 5.95
CA ALA A 152 -9.10 -23.22 5.52
C ALA A 152 -7.72 -22.87 6.11
N LYS A 153 -7.35 -21.57 6.11
CA LYS A 153 -6.13 -21.05 6.72
C LYS A 153 -6.10 -21.30 8.23
N GLU A 154 -7.20 -21.02 8.93
CA GLU A 154 -7.30 -21.27 10.37
C GLU A 154 -7.14 -22.76 10.70
N ARG A 155 -7.84 -23.62 9.96
CA ARG A 155 -7.72 -25.07 10.11
C ARG A 155 -6.28 -25.55 9.88
N PHE A 156 -5.61 -24.99 8.87
CA PHE A 156 -4.22 -25.33 8.57
C PHE A 156 -3.26 -24.90 9.68
N ILE A 157 -3.43 -23.68 10.21
CA ILE A 157 -2.66 -23.20 11.37
C ILE A 157 -2.89 -24.09 12.58
N GLN A 158 -4.13 -24.51 12.83
CA GLN A 158 -4.42 -25.41 13.95
C GLN A 158 -3.73 -26.75 13.80
N MET A 159 -3.76 -27.35 12.61
CA MET A 159 -3.07 -28.61 12.34
C MET A 159 -1.54 -28.50 12.52
N ILE A 160 -0.93 -27.37 12.13
CA ILE A 160 0.49 -27.10 12.38
C ILE A 160 0.76 -27.02 13.88
N LYS A 161 -0.07 -26.32 14.65
CA LYS A 161 0.07 -26.20 16.10
C LYS A 161 -0.03 -27.56 16.78
N ASP A 162 -1.08 -28.32 16.47
CA ASP A 162 -1.29 -29.66 17.03
C ASP A 162 -0.08 -30.55 16.75
N ARG A 163 0.44 -30.50 15.51
CA ARG A 163 1.63 -31.28 15.16
C ARG A 163 2.89 -30.82 15.87
N ALA A 164 3.09 -29.50 15.97
CA ALA A 164 4.22 -28.94 16.68
C ALA A 164 4.19 -29.31 18.18
N ASP A 165 3.00 -29.33 18.79
CA ASP A 165 2.80 -29.75 20.18
C ASP A 165 3.09 -31.25 20.35
N GLU A 166 2.60 -32.11 19.45
CA GLU A 166 2.93 -33.54 19.44
C GLU A 166 4.44 -33.79 19.35
N ASP A 167 5.11 -33.09 18.45
CA ASP A 167 6.54 -33.22 18.23
C ASP A 167 7.33 -32.67 19.43
N ALA A 168 6.90 -31.56 20.02
CA ALA A 168 7.48 -30.99 21.23
C ALA A 168 7.35 -31.95 22.43
N PHE A 169 6.17 -32.55 22.63
CA PHE A 169 5.97 -33.56 23.67
C PHE A 169 6.89 -34.77 23.47
N ARG A 170 6.99 -35.27 22.24
CA ARG A 170 7.86 -36.41 21.91
C ARG A 170 9.33 -36.10 22.19
N LEU A 171 9.79 -34.93 21.78
CA LEU A 171 11.16 -34.46 22.03
C LEU A 171 11.43 -34.28 23.52
N TYR A 172 10.46 -33.76 24.28
CA TYR A 172 10.58 -33.57 25.72
C TYR A 172 10.67 -34.91 26.48
N GLU A 173 9.89 -35.91 26.10
CA GLU A 173 9.98 -37.24 26.71
C GLU A 173 11.28 -37.96 26.34
N ALA A 174 11.75 -37.83 25.09
CA ALA A 174 13.08 -38.31 24.70
C ALA A 174 14.19 -37.60 25.50
N TRP A 175 14.04 -36.29 25.72
CA TRP A 175 14.96 -35.49 26.52
C TRP A 175 15.05 -35.95 27.98
N LYS A 176 13.91 -36.27 28.61
CA LYS A 176 13.90 -36.84 29.97
C LYS A 176 14.63 -38.18 30.06
N ARG A 177 14.47 -39.03 29.03
CA ARG A 177 15.04 -40.37 29.02
C ARG A 177 16.53 -40.37 28.73
N ASP A 178 16.94 -39.63 27.70
CA ASP A 178 18.27 -39.73 27.09
C ASP A 178 19.16 -38.52 27.43
N GLY A 179 18.60 -37.49 28.09
CA GLY A 179 19.27 -36.22 28.35
C GLY A 179 19.23 -35.26 27.14
N PRO A 180 19.81 -34.05 27.28
CA PRO A 180 19.86 -33.05 26.21
C PRO A 180 20.46 -33.58 24.91
N PRO A 181 19.76 -33.38 23.77
CA PRO A 181 20.34 -33.66 22.45
C PRO A 181 21.72 -33.02 22.32
N ALA A 182 22.60 -33.62 21.53
CA ALA A 182 23.99 -33.16 21.39
C ALA A 182 24.09 -31.65 21.07
N TRP A 183 23.24 -31.13 20.18
CA TRP A 183 23.20 -29.72 19.83
C TRP A 183 22.72 -28.80 20.97
N VAL A 184 21.86 -29.29 21.86
CA VAL A 184 21.41 -28.56 23.06
C VAL A 184 22.53 -28.57 24.11
N SER A 185 23.19 -29.71 24.29
CA SER A 185 24.33 -29.87 25.20
C SER A 185 25.53 -29.03 24.77
N GLU A 186 25.82 -28.97 23.48
CA GLU A 186 26.87 -28.15 22.87
C GLU A 186 26.55 -26.66 23.04
N ARG A 187 25.30 -26.25 22.78
CA ARG A 187 24.85 -24.85 22.98
C ARG A 187 24.84 -24.42 24.45
N LEU A 188 24.39 -25.28 25.37
CA LEU A 188 24.44 -25.02 26.80
C LEU A 188 25.89 -25.03 27.33
N GLY A 189 26.74 -25.89 26.77
CA GLY A 189 28.18 -25.91 27.03
C GLY A 189 28.90 -24.66 26.53
N ASP A 190 28.51 -24.13 25.37
CA ASP A 190 29.01 -22.87 24.83
C ASP A 190 28.50 -21.65 25.61
N GLN A 191 27.26 -21.67 26.12
CA GLN A 191 26.78 -20.65 27.06
C GLN A 191 27.47 -20.72 28.43
N ALA A 192 27.81 -21.92 28.93
CA ALA A 192 28.62 -22.09 30.14
C ALA A 192 30.11 -21.74 29.92
N ARG A 193 30.60 -21.85 28.67
CA ARG A 193 31.89 -21.34 28.18
C ARG A 193 31.82 -19.92 27.61
N GLN A 194 30.77 -19.16 27.88
CA GLN A 194 30.87 -17.70 27.95
C GLN A 194 31.21 -17.31 29.40
N PRO A 195 32.48 -17.45 29.86
CA PRO A 195 32.89 -16.81 31.08
C PRO A 195 33.02 -15.31 30.80
N ALA A 196 32.38 -14.50 31.65
CA ALA A 196 33.00 -13.39 32.39
C ALA A 196 33.80 -12.28 31.67
N ASP A 197 34.05 -12.31 30.36
CA ASP A 197 34.89 -11.30 29.68
C ASP A 197 34.12 -9.99 29.45
N ASP A 198 32.80 -10.03 29.26
CA ASP A 198 31.98 -8.81 29.14
C ASP A 198 31.74 -8.10 30.50
N GLN A 199 31.85 -8.81 31.62
CA GLN A 199 31.75 -8.19 32.95
C GLN A 199 33.10 -7.68 33.48
N ALA A 200 34.22 -8.23 33.02
CA ALA A 200 35.55 -7.64 33.24
C ALA A 200 35.74 -6.35 32.41
N ALA A 201 35.29 -6.33 31.14
CA ALA A 201 35.36 -5.15 30.28
C ALA A 201 34.47 -3.97 30.77
N LYS A 202 33.37 -4.25 31.48
CA LYS A 202 32.53 -3.20 32.09
C LYS A 202 33.03 -2.67 33.44
N ARG A 203 33.93 -3.37 34.14
CA ARG A 203 34.47 -2.92 35.43
C ARG A 203 35.73 -2.07 35.30
N GLU A 204 36.48 -2.19 34.20
CA GLU A 204 37.65 -1.31 33.96
C GLU A 204 37.27 0.07 33.39
N ALA A 205 36.04 0.25 32.90
CA ALA A 205 35.55 1.55 32.41
C ALA A 205 34.90 2.46 33.48
N SER A 206 34.75 1.99 34.73
CA SER A 206 33.98 2.70 35.77
C SER A 206 34.78 2.95 37.06
N GLY A 207 36.03 3.39 36.91
CA GLY A 207 36.96 3.62 38.01
C GLY A 207 37.65 4.98 37.95
N GLN A 208 36.90 6.09 37.89
CA GLN A 208 37.39 7.40 38.34
C GLN A 208 36.24 8.38 38.62
N ASN A 209 36.29 8.98 39.82
CA ASN A 209 35.50 10.09 40.37
C ASN A 209 34.11 9.67 40.91
N GLY A 210 33.75 9.85 42.17
CA GLY A 210 34.25 10.77 43.20
C GLY A 210 33.03 11.41 43.87
N GLU A 211 32.83 11.10 45.15
CA GLU A 211 32.02 11.82 46.15
C GLU A 211 30.50 11.96 45.97
N GLY A 212 29.75 11.62 47.02
CA GLY A 212 28.32 11.93 47.12
C GLY A 212 27.55 11.11 48.14
N VAL A 213 27.78 11.38 49.42
CA VAL A 213 26.98 10.92 50.56
C VAL A 213 25.50 11.37 50.40
N VAL A 214 24.53 10.52 50.76
CA VAL A 214 23.46 10.75 51.77
C VAL A 214 22.43 9.61 51.74
N ARG A 215 22.06 9.15 52.95
CA ARG A 215 21.05 8.14 53.30
C ARG A 215 19.62 8.53 52.88
N HIS A 216 18.74 7.54 52.64
CA HIS A 216 17.63 7.16 53.54
C HIS A 216 16.84 5.96 52.96
N GLY A 217 16.36 5.08 53.85
CA GLY A 217 15.66 3.83 53.55
C GLY A 217 14.14 3.96 53.33
N PRO A 218 13.37 2.88 53.54
CA PRO A 218 12.59 2.22 52.48
C PRO A 218 11.08 2.51 52.54
N GLY A 219 10.41 2.42 51.40
CA GLY A 219 8.96 2.61 51.28
C GLY A 219 8.31 1.51 50.44
N LEU A 220 7.67 0.56 51.14
CA LEU A 220 6.65 -0.33 50.63
C LEU A 220 5.47 0.47 50.05
N ARG A 221 4.94 0.05 48.90
CA ARG A 221 3.49 -0.03 48.68
C ARG A 221 3.14 -0.85 47.44
N GLU A 222 2.61 -2.04 47.69
CA GLU A 222 1.56 -2.64 46.90
C GLU A 222 0.32 -1.73 46.95
N ASP A 223 -0.42 -1.59 45.85
CA ASP A 223 -1.86 -1.29 45.88
C ASP A 223 -2.49 -1.71 44.53
N TYR A 224 -2.98 -2.95 44.55
CA TYR A 224 -4.30 -3.43 44.12
C TYR A 224 -5.05 -2.90 42.88
N CYS A 225 -5.58 -3.91 42.17
CA CYS A 225 -6.68 -3.92 41.21
C CYS A 225 -7.95 -3.18 41.66
N GLY A 226 -8.70 -2.65 40.69
CA GLY A 226 -10.14 -2.44 40.78
C GLY A 226 -10.84 -2.88 39.48
N PRO A 227 -11.81 -3.81 39.53
CA PRO A 227 -12.71 -4.11 38.42
C PRO A 227 -14.02 -3.31 38.56
N GLY A 228 -14.44 -2.63 37.50
CA GLY A 228 -15.73 -1.95 37.43
C GLY A 228 -16.72 -2.72 36.56
N ASN A 229 -17.48 -3.63 37.17
CA ASN A 229 -18.69 -4.20 36.58
C ASN A 229 -19.79 -3.12 36.52
N GLY A 230 -20.56 -3.10 35.44
CA GLY A 230 -21.74 -2.26 35.30
C GLY A 230 -22.71 -2.84 34.28
N GLU A 231 -23.40 -3.92 34.66
CA GLU A 231 -24.60 -4.40 33.96
C GLU A 231 -25.87 -3.73 34.51
N ALA A 232 -26.70 -3.28 33.56
CA ALA A 232 -28.15 -3.46 33.47
C ALA A 232 -29.17 -2.58 34.22
N HIS A 233 -30.18 -2.24 33.41
CA HIS A 233 -31.62 -2.00 33.65
C HIS A 233 -32.13 -0.60 34.01
N GLY A 234 -33.06 -0.15 33.14
CA GLY A 234 -33.93 1.01 33.23
C GLY A 234 -34.60 1.25 31.88
#